data_AF-A0A7S4SV06-F1
#
_entry.id   AF-A0A7S4SV06-F1
#
_cell.length_a   1.000
_cell.length_b   1.000
_cell.length_c   1.000
_cell.angle_alpha   90.00
_cell.angle_beta   90.00
_cell.angle_gamma   90.00
#
_symmetry.space_group_name_H-M   'P 1'
#
loop_
_entity.id
_entity.type
_entity.pdbx_description
1 polymer ?
#
loop_
_entity_poly.entity_id
_entity_poly.type
_entity_poly.pdbx_seq_one_letter_code
_entity_poly.pdbx_strand_id
1 'polypeptide(L)'
;QARGPRQRRQAGISGLKIAEPSAKPMLSISSVRGWWRTHIKQAPLEWMLALNRKPLVIGYLTTTFIGGGSAFTFWMDSRTQDLSYIMMVIVGVSLSVALVLAKCSLPHATEMTLIISGFLMVAALQFASVVFSDDVAYRLRSHAIAMSIWKALPAVFGFPVFPSFIFIGGTVVLDNLSLYLAKLTQGDTFEMRMVGSSLVYALGGMGVAIMQTGRLCGIYEFQQALAAEKALMESIITMMCDAIVWLSEDGSMIVRTDQRFTMLIGRNVTGEQVAGSFPGDERERIQDCLQRAKE
;
A
#
# COMPACT_ATOMS: atom_id res chain seq x y z
N GLN A 1 63.00 15.94 -3.18
CA GLN A 1 63.27 16.13 -1.73
C GLN A 1 61.93 16.55 -1.12
N ALA A 2 61.27 15.82 -0.22
CA ALA A 2 61.73 15.30 1.07
C ALA A 2 61.09 13.94 1.40
N ARG A 3 61.87 13.05 2.02
CA ARG A 3 61.47 11.74 2.52
C ARG A 3 60.96 11.88 3.95
N GLY A 4 59.71 11.49 4.20
CA GLY A 4 59.14 11.34 5.54
C GLY A 4 59.49 9.98 6.18
N PRO A 5 59.55 9.90 7.53
CA PRO A 5 60.26 8.84 8.24
C PRO A 5 59.49 7.52 8.34
N ARG A 6 60.26 6.42 8.20
CA ARG A 6 59.86 5.03 8.47
C ARG A 6 59.46 4.86 9.94
N GLN A 7 58.19 4.56 10.19
CA GLN A 7 57.74 4.06 11.49
C GLN A 7 57.98 2.55 11.58
N ARG A 8 58.78 2.15 12.57
CA ARG A 8 59.18 0.78 12.88
C ARG A 8 57.98 -0.04 13.37
N ARG A 9 57.81 -1.21 12.76
CA ARG A 9 57.02 -2.34 13.29
C ARG A 9 57.56 -2.73 14.68
N GLN A 10 56.70 -2.68 15.70
CA GLN A 10 56.86 -3.50 16.91
C GLN A 10 55.88 -4.67 16.79
N ALA A 11 56.44 -5.86 16.54
CA ALA A 11 55.73 -7.13 16.66
C ALA A 11 55.71 -7.51 18.15
N GLY A 12 54.60 -7.20 18.83
CA GLY A 12 54.30 -7.69 20.16
C GLY A 12 53.41 -8.93 20.07
N ILE A 13 54.04 -10.10 20.08
CA ILE A 13 53.36 -11.39 20.27
C ILE A 13 53.30 -11.62 21.78
N SER A 14 52.19 -11.27 22.42
CA SER A 14 51.93 -11.66 23.81
C SER A 14 50.47 -11.38 24.18
N GLY A 15 49.69 -12.47 24.32
CA GLY A 15 48.37 -12.41 24.93
C GLY A 15 47.31 -13.13 24.11
N LEU A 16 47.36 -14.46 24.05
CA LEU A 16 46.20 -15.27 23.71
C LEU A 16 45.20 -15.15 24.88
N LYS A 17 44.47 -14.02 24.94
CA LYS A 17 43.29 -13.88 25.80
C LYS A 17 42.26 -14.85 25.24
N ILE A 18 41.95 -15.88 26.02
CA ILE A 18 40.77 -16.72 25.81
C ILE A 18 39.58 -15.76 25.77
N ALA A 19 39.05 -15.53 24.58
CA ALA A 19 37.90 -14.66 24.39
C ALA A 19 36.73 -15.34 25.10
N GLU A 20 36.31 -14.76 26.23
CA GLU A 20 35.01 -15.06 26.80
C GLU A 20 33.97 -14.97 25.68
N PRO A 21 33.04 -15.94 25.58
CA PRO A 21 31.99 -15.89 24.59
C PRO A 21 31.16 -14.63 24.86
N SER A 22 31.51 -13.55 24.16
CA SER A 22 30.78 -12.28 24.13
C SER A 22 29.35 -12.64 23.81
N ALA A 23 28.48 -12.54 24.83
CA ALA A 23 27.05 -12.74 24.69
C ALA A 23 26.62 -11.90 23.47
N LYS A 24 26.22 -12.57 22.39
CA LYS A 24 25.75 -11.89 21.19
C LYS A 24 24.62 -10.99 21.66
N PRO A 25 24.72 -9.65 21.52
CA PRO A 25 23.68 -8.76 22.00
C PRO A 25 22.39 -9.21 21.35
N MET A 26 21.40 -9.57 22.17
CA MET A 26 20.05 -9.86 21.69
C MET A 26 19.66 -8.71 20.78
N LEU A 27 19.39 -9.04 19.51
CA LEU A 27 18.98 -8.07 18.50
C LEU A 27 17.76 -7.33 19.05
N SER A 28 17.96 -6.07 19.43
CA SER A 28 16.88 -5.22 19.89
C SER A 28 15.85 -5.07 18.76
N ILE A 29 14.56 -5.01 19.10
CA ILE A 29 13.50 -4.73 18.12
C ILE A 29 13.81 -3.44 17.34
N SER A 30 14.46 -2.47 17.98
CA SER A 30 14.91 -1.24 17.31
C SER A 30 16.01 -1.48 16.27
N SER A 31 16.95 -2.41 16.50
CA SER A 31 18.00 -2.74 15.53
C SER A 31 17.45 -3.50 14.34
N VAL A 32 16.50 -4.42 14.56
CA VAL A 32 15.78 -5.10 13.45
C VAL A 32 15.01 -4.07 12.64
N ARG A 33 14.27 -3.17 13.28
CA ARG A 33 13.54 -2.10 12.58
C ARG A 33 14.48 -1.19 11.78
N GLY A 34 15.64 -0.85 12.33
CA GLY A 34 16.67 -0.07 11.64
C GLY A 34 17.19 -0.79 10.40
N TRP A 35 17.57 -2.06 10.54
CA TRP A 35 18.03 -2.89 9.43
C TRP A 35 16.97 -3.00 8.33
N TRP A 36 15.71 -3.20 8.70
CA TRP A 36 14.59 -3.26 7.75
C TRP A 36 14.43 -1.96 6.97
N ARG A 37 14.50 -0.81 7.65
CA ARG A 37 14.43 0.51 6.98
C ARG A 37 15.56 0.74 6.00
N THR A 38 16.76 0.23 6.30
CA THR A 38 17.91 0.43 5.40
C THR A 38 17.91 -0.53 4.22
N HIS A 39 17.35 -1.73 4.36
CA HIS A 39 17.41 -2.77 3.32
C HIS A 39 16.17 -2.82 2.42
N ILE A 40 15.01 -2.38 2.91
CA ILE A 40 13.77 -2.39 2.13
C ILE A 40 13.35 -0.96 1.88
N LYS A 41 13.67 -0.48 0.69
CA LYS A 41 13.11 0.76 0.17
C LYS A 41 11.59 0.61 0.07
N GLN A 42 10.87 1.59 0.60
CA GLN A 42 9.42 1.68 0.50
C GLN A 42 9.08 3.06 -0.05
N ALA A 43 8.04 3.12 -0.89
CA ALA A 43 7.44 4.38 -1.25
C ALA A 43 6.90 5.08 0.03
N PRO A 44 6.79 6.42 0.04
CA PRO A 44 6.17 7.13 1.14
C PRO A 44 4.76 6.62 1.43
N LEU A 45 4.43 6.50 2.71
CA LEU A 45 3.12 5.99 3.15
C LEU A 45 1.97 6.80 2.56
N GLU A 46 2.14 8.12 2.45
CA GLU A 46 1.15 9.05 1.92
C GLU A 46 0.81 8.74 0.47
N TRP A 47 1.83 8.43 -0.34
CA TRP A 47 1.66 8.05 -1.75
C TRP A 47 0.96 6.69 -1.88
N MET A 48 1.36 5.70 -1.07
CA MET A 48 0.73 4.37 -1.09
C MET A 48 -0.74 4.44 -0.66
N LEU A 49 -1.05 5.21 0.38
CA LEU A 49 -2.42 5.45 0.83
C LEU A 49 -3.22 6.20 -0.22
N ALA A 50 -2.68 7.28 -0.80
CA ALA A 50 -3.37 8.02 -1.85
C ALA A 50 -3.73 7.14 -3.06
N LEU A 51 -2.81 6.26 -3.47
CA LEU A 51 -3.04 5.31 -4.56
C LEU A 51 -4.13 4.27 -4.21
N ASN A 52 -4.09 3.73 -3.00
CA ASN A 52 -4.91 2.59 -2.60
C ASN A 52 -6.15 2.95 -1.77
N ARG A 53 -6.41 4.23 -1.46
CA ARG A 53 -7.50 4.63 -0.55
C ARG A 53 -8.88 4.15 -1.01
N LYS A 54 -9.22 4.40 -2.28
CA LYS A 54 -10.51 3.97 -2.86
C LYS A 54 -10.67 2.45 -2.88
N PRO A 55 -9.73 1.66 -3.47
CA PRO A 55 -9.87 0.21 -3.46
C PRO A 55 -9.84 -0.36 -2.03
N LEU A 56 -9.13 0.26 -1.09
CA LEU A 56 -9.14 -0.15 0.32
C LEU A 56 -10.51 0.01 0.97
N VAL A 57 -11.12 1.19 0.84
CA VAL A 57 -12.46 1.44 1.40
C VAL A 57 -13.48 0.51 0.75
N ILE A 58 -13.42 0.31 -0.56
CA ILE A 58 -14.31 -0.62 -1.27
C ILE A 58 -14.11 -2.05 -0.77
N GLY A 59 -12.87 -2.54 -0.74
CA GLY A 59 -12.56 -3.88 -0.25
C GLY A 59 -12.95 -4.11 1.20
N TYR A 60 -12.78 -3.10 2.05
CA TYR A 60 -13.21 -3.13 3.44
C TYR A 60 -14.74 -3.21 3.55
N LEU A 61 -15.48 -2.41 2.78
CA LEU A 61 -16.95 -2.48 2.72
C LEU A 61 -17.42 -3.85 2.22
N THR A 62 -16.80 -4.37 1.15
CA THR A 62 -17.14 -5.69 0.59
C THR A 62 -16.91 -6.81 1.62
N THR A 63 -15.76 -6.82 2.30
CA THR A 63 -15.46 -7.83 3.33
C THR A 63 -16.38 -7.72 4.54
N THR A 64 -16.71 -6.49 4.97
CA THR A 64 -17.69 -6.23 6.03
C THR A 64 -19.07 -6.76 5.64
N PHE A 65 -19.50 -6.54 4.39
CA PHE A 65 -20.79 -7.03 3.90
C PHE A 65 -20.84 -8.56 3.82
N ILE A 66 -19.75 -9.21 3.37
CA ILE A 66 -19.63 -10.68 3.41
C ILE A 66 -19.72 -11.18 4.85
N GLY A 67 -19.05 -10.52 5.80
CA GLY A 67 -19.17 -10.80 7.23
C GLY A 67 -20.61 -10.66 7.75
N GLY A 68 -21.30 -9.60 7.36
CA GLY A 68 -22.71 -9.37 7.66
C GLY A 68 -23.63 -10.44 7.08
N GLY A 69 -23.37 -10.90 5.86
CA GLY A 69 -24.09 -12.02 5.25
C GLY A 69 -23.97 -13.29 6.08
N SER A 70 -22.77 -13.60 6.59
CA SER A 70 -22.58 -14.74 7.48
C SER A 70 -23.33 -14.56 8.81
N ALA A 71 -23.30 -13.37 9.41
CA ALA A 71 -24.06 -13.07 10.63
C ALA A 71 -25.57 -13.25 10.42
N PHE A 72 -26.08 -12.81 9.27
CA PHE A 72 -27.48 -12.96 8.90
C PHE A 72 -27.89 -14.43 8.71
N THR A 73 -27.02 -15.27 8.14
CA THR A 73 -27.33 -16.71 8.04
C THR A 73 -27.44 -17.38 9.41
N PHE A 74 -26.62 -16.96 10.39
CA PHE A 74 -26.74 -17.44 11.78
C PHE A 74 -28.01 -16.91 12.46
N TRP A 75 -28.43 -15.67 12.17
CA TRP A 75 -29.68 -15.13 12.72
C TRP A 75 -30.91 -15.98 12.37
N MET A 76 -30.94 -16.55 11.17
CA MET A 76 -32.03 -17.42 10.71
C MET A 76 -32.07 -18.76 11.45
N ASP A 77 -31.00 -19.17 12.13
CA ASP A 77 -30.96 -20.35 12.96
C ASP A 77 -31.24 -20.01 14.43
N SER A 78 -32.39 -20.49 14.92
CA SER A 78 -32.86 -20.29 16.30
C SER A 78 -31.84 -20.65 17.39
N ARG A 79 -30.91 -21.57 17.12
CA ARG A 79 -29.91 -22.02 18.12
C ARG A 79 -28.76 -21.04 18.33
N THR A 80 -28.53 -20.14 17.38
CA THR A 80 -27.34 -19.26 17.35
C THR A 80 -27.70 -17.78 17.37
N GLN A 81 -28.93 -17.44 17.80
CA GLN A 81 -29.44 -16.06 17.82
C GLN A 81 -28.56 -15.11 18.63
N ASP A 82 -28.11 -15.50 19.83
CA ASP A 82 -27.27 -14.66 20.69
C ASP A 82 -25.93 -14.31 20.01
N LEU A 83 -25.32 -15.30 19.35
CA LEU A 83 -24.09 -15.11 18.58
C LEU A 83 -24.34 -14.17 17.39
N SER A 84 -25.43 -14.38 16.66
CA SER A 84 -25.78 -13.55 15.50
C SER A 84 -25.95 -12.08 15.88
N TYR A 85 -26.50 -11.79 17.07
CA TYR A 85 -26.63 -10.42 17.57
C TYR A 85 -25.27 -9.78 17.79
N ILE A 86 -24.36 -10.47 18.48
CA ILE A 86 -22.97 -10.00 18.71
C ILE A 86 -22.29 -9.76 17.36
N MET A 87 -22.44 -10.68 16.41
CA MET A 87 -21.88 -10.57 15.09
C MET A 87 -22.40 -9.35 14.32
N MET A 88 -23.71 -9.08 14.37
CA MET A 88 -24.32 -7.90 13.74
C MET A 88 -23.84 -6.59 14.36
N VAL A 89 -23.62 -6.54 15.68
CA VAL A 89 -23.03 -5.36 16.34
C VAL A 89 -21.61 -5.11 15.82
N ILE A 90 -20.78 -6.15 15.72
CA ILE A 90 -19.41 -6.04 15.18
C ILE A 90 -19.42 -5.56 13.72
N VAL A 91 -20.36 -6.05 12.90
CA VAL A 91 -20.54 -5.59 11.51
C VAL A 91 -20.95 -4.12 11.48
N GLY A 92 -21.87 -3.70 12.35
CA GLY A 92 -22.28 -2.31 12.50
C GLY A 92 -21.10 -1.39 12.85
N VAL A 93 -20.29 -1.77 13.85
CA VAL A 93 -19.07 -1.04 14.23
C VAL A 93 -18.08 -1.00 13.07
N SER A 94 -17.87 -2.12 12.38
CA SER A 94 -17.01 -2.20 11.19
C SER A 94 -17.48 -1.21 10.12
N LEU A 95 -18.77 -1.18 9.82
CA LEU A 95 -19.37 -0.29 8.83
C LEU A 95 -19.21 1.19 9.23
N SER A 96 -19.40 1.53 10.51
CA SER A 96 -19.13 2.88 11.01
C SER A 96 -17.67 3.29 10.80
N VAL A 97 -16.71 2.40 11.06
CA VAL A 97 -15.29 2.65 10.78
C VAL A 97 -15.06 2.88 9.28
N ALA A 98 -15.69 2.08 8.40
CA ALA A 98 -15.61 2.27 6.95
C ALA A 98 -16.08 3.66 6.51
N LEU A 99 -17.21 4.11 7.06
CA LEU A 99 -17.79 5.42 6.76
C LEU A 99 -16.89 6.56 7.24
N VAL A 100 -16.31 6.41 8.44
CA VAL A 100 -15.32 7.36 8.96
C VAL A 100 -14.09 7.44 8.05
N LEU A 101 -13.54 6.29 7.63
CA LEU A 101 -12.39 6.25 6.69
C LEU A 101 -12.71 6.89 5.33
N ALA A 102 -13.95 6.73 4.85
CA ALA A 102 -14.40 7.30 3.59
C ALA A 102 -14.60 8.83 3.63
N LYS A 103 -15.01 9.38 4.78
CA LYS A 103 -15.40 10.79 4.91
C LYS A 103 -14.35 11.67 5.60
N CYS A 104 -13.61 11.13 6.55
CA CYS A 104 -12.68 11.90 7.36
C CYS A 104 -11.25 11.84 6.80
N SER A 105 -10.55 12.97 6.80
CA SER A 105 -9.10 13.02 6.57
C SER A 105 -8.38 12.75 7.89
N LEU A 106 -7.97 11.51 8.10
CA LEU A 106 -7.21 11.12 9.29
C LEU A 106 -5.70 11.19 9.00
N PRO A 107 -4.86 11.34 10.04
CA PRO A 107 -3.43 11.10 9.89
C PRO A 107 -3.18 9.70 9.34
N HIS A 108 -2.27 9.58 8.38
CA HIS A 108 -1.99 8.34 7.65
C HIS A 108 -1.69 7.13 8.54
N ALA A 109 -0.99 7.33 9.66
CA ALA A 109 -0.71 6.26 10.62
C ALA A 109 -1.99 5.77 11.32
N THR A 110 -2.88 6.68 11.70
CA THR A 110 -4.17 6.37 12.31
C THR A 110 -5.10 5.68 11.31
N GLU A 111 -5.16 6.18 10.08
CA GLU A 111 -5.93 5.57 8.97
C GLU A 111 -5.53 4.10 8.77
N MET A 112 -4.23 3.81 8.67
CA MET A 112 -3.75 2.43 8.50
C MET A 112 -4.01 1.55 9.71
N THR A 113 -3.87 2.10 10.92
CA THR A 113 -4.16 1.35 12.15
C THR A 113 -5.62 0.95 12.19
N LEU A 114 -6.54 1.87 11.89
CA LEU A 114 -7.99 1.61 11.84
C LEU A 114 -8.35 0.58 10.75
N ILE A 115 -7.74 0.69 9.57
CA ILE A 115 -7.95 -0.27 8.47
C ILE A 115 -7.54 -1.68 8.92
N ILE A 116 -6.35 -1.82 9.51
CA ILE A 116 -5.83 -3.12 9.95
C ILE A 116 -6.64 -3.69 11.10
N SER A 117 -6.97 -2.88 12.11
CA SER A 117 -7.82 -3.32 13.21
C SER A 117 -9.21 -3.74 12.72
N GLY A 118 -9.77 -2.98 11.78
CA GLY A 118 -11.06 -3.30 11.19
C GLY A 118 -11.03 -4.63 10.42
N PHE A 119 -10.04 -4.83 9.55
CA PHE A 119 -9.91 -6.09 8.80
C PHE A 119 -9.67 -7.28 9.74
N LEU A 120 -8.87 -7.12 10.79
CA LEU A 120 -8.68 -8.17 11.80
C LEU A 120 -9.98 -8.48 12.56
N MET A 121 -10.79 -7.46 12.84
CA MET A 121 -12.09 -7.63 13.48
C MET A 121 -13.08 -8.37 12.57
N VAL A 122 -13.13 -8.04 11.28
CA VAL A 122 -13.94 -8.77 10.28
C VAL A 122 -13.42 -10.20 10.08
N ALA A 123 -12.10 -10.41 10.09
CA ALA A 123 -11.52 -11.74 10.03
C ALA A 123 -11.93 -12.59 11.25
N ALA A 124 -11.79 -12.03 12.46
CA ALA A 124 -12.21 -12.69 13.70
C ALA A 124 -13.71 -13.06 13.68
N LEU A 125 -14.55 -12.19 13.13
CA LEU A 125 -15.96 -12.44 12.92
C LEU A 125 -16.20 -13.66 12.01
N GLN A 126 -15.50 -13.72 10.86
CA GLN A 126 -15.62 -14.86 9.95
C GLN A 126 -15.10 -16.16 10.58
N PHE A 127 -14.01 -16.12 11.35
CA PHE A 127 -13.52 -17.30 12.06
C PHE A 127 -14.48 -17.76 13.16
N ALA A 128 -15.14 -16.83 13.87
CA ALA A 128 -16.18 -17.18 14.83
C ALA A 128 -17.34 -17.90 14.14
N SER A 129 -17.81 -17.38 13.01
CA SER A 129 -18.89 -18.00 12.22
C SER A 129 -18.53 -19.43 11.79
N VAL A 130 -17.28 -19.67 11.42
CA VAL A 130 -16.77 -21.02 11.12
C VAL A 130 -16.80 -21.93 12.35
N VAL A 131 -16.36 -21.47 13.52
CA VAL A 131 -16.31 -22.31 14.74
C VAL A 131 -17.69 -22.81 15.19
N PHE A 132 -18.74 -22.00 14.99
CA PHE A 132 -20.10 -22.30 15.47
C PHE A 132 -21.01 -22.98 14.45
N SER A 133 -20.53 -23.28 13.24
CA SER A 133 -21.31 -24.08 12.28
C SER A 133 -21.35 -25.55 12.71
N ASP A 134 -22.49 -26.23 12.59
CA ASP A 134 -22.62 -27.65 12.93
C ASP A 134 -21.97 -28.59 11.89
N ASP A 135 -21.88 -28.16 10.63
CA ASP A 135 -21.34 -28.98 9.55
C ASP A 135 -19.80 -28.95 9.49
N VAL A 136 -19.17 -30.07 9.83
CA VAL A 136 -17.71 -30.28 9.77
C VAL A 136 -17.14 -29.94 8.39
N ALA A 137 -17.81 -30.33 7.31
CA ALA A 137 -17.33 -30.10 5.96
C ALA A 137 -17.35 -28.61 5.62
N TYR A 138 -18.41 -27.90 6.01
CA TYR A 138 -18.50 -26.45 5.87
C TYR A 138 -17.42 -25.75 6.69
N ARG A 139 -17.21 -26.14 7.96
CA ARG A 139 -16.17 -25.55 8.83
C ARG A 139 -14.79 -25.63 8.20
N LEU A 140 -14.37 -26.83 7.81
CA LEU A 140 -13.03 -27.06 7.27
C LEU A 140 -12.80 -26.33 5.94
N ARG A 141 -13.81 -26.30 5.05
CA ARG A 141 -13.72 -25.60 3.76
C ARG A 141 -13.68 -24.08 3.93
N SER A 142 -14.58 -23.54 4.75
CA SER A 142 -14.63 -22.10 5.01
C SER A 142 -13.38 -21.62 5.74
N HIS A 143 -12.84 -22.42 6.67
CA HIS A 143 -11.55 -22.15 7.31
C HIS A 143 -10.41 -22.08 6.29
N ALA A 144 -10.29 -23.07 5.40
CA ALA A 144 -9.25 -23.08 4.37
C ALA A 144 -9.36 -21.89 3.41
N ILE A 145 -10.58 -21.52 3.00
CA ILE A 145 -10.83 -20.35 2.15
C ILE A 145 -10.42 -19.08 2.89
N ALA A 146 -10.91 -18.85 4.11
CA ALA A 146 -10.57 -17.68 4.92
C ALA A 146 -9.06 -17.56 5.13
N MET A 147 -8.40 -18.67 5.50
CA MET A 147 -6.97 -18.77 5.70
C MET A 147 -6.18 -18.26 4.48
N SER A 148 -6.63 -18.57 3.26
CA SER A 148 -5.99 -18.15 2.01
C SER A 148 -6.28 -16.70 1.63
N ILE A 149 -7.55 -16.28 1.68
CA ILE A 149 -8.00 -14.95 1.25
C ILE A 149 -7.40 -13.86 2.15
N TRP A 150 -7.45 -14.05 3.47
CA TRP A 150 -6.99 -13.04 4.42
C TRP A 150 -5.51 -12.74 4.24
N LYS A 151 -4.68 -13.73 3.94
CA LYS A 151 -3.23 -13.54 3.75
C LYS A 151 -2.86 -12.82 2.45
N ALA A 152 -3.76 -12.78 1.47
CA ALA A 152 -3.54 -12.07 0.22
C ALA A 152 -3.81 -10.56 0.32
N LEU A 153 -4.62 -10.11 1.29
CA LEU A 153 -5.05 -8.71 1.38
C LEU A 153 -3.90 -7.69 1.44
N PRO A 154 -2.83 -7.90 2.23
CA PRO A 154 -1.72 -6.95 2.27
C PRO A 154 -1.05 -6.76 0.91
N ALA A 155 -0.95 -7.83 0.11
CA ALA A 155 -0.43 -7.76 -1.24
C ALA A 155 -1.41 -7.08 -2.20
N VAL A 156 -2.70 -7.40 -2.12
CA VAL A 156 -3.72 -6.81 -3.00
C VAL A 156 -3.80 -5.30 -2.82
N PHE A 157 -3.78 -4.82 -1.57
CA PHE A 157 -3.91 -3.40 -1.26
C PHE A 157 -2.58 -2.66 -1.10
N GLY A 158 -1.45 -3.32 -1.30
CA GLY A 158 -0.13 -2.70 -1.21
C GLY A 158 0.18 -2.14 0.18
N PHE A 159 -0.09 -2.91 1.24
CA PHE A 159 0.23 -2.51 2.60
C PHE A 159 1.76 -2.35 2.79
N PRO A 160 2.20 -1.37 3.61
CA PRO A 160 3.59 -1.27 4.01
C PRO A 160 3.98 -2.51 4.80
N VAL A 161 5.25 -2.89 4.71
CA VAL A 161 5.66 -4.23 5.12
C VAL A 161 5.47 -4.50 6.63
N PHE A 162 5.72 -3.52 7.48
CA PHE A 162 5.54 -3.68 8.93
C PHE A 162 4.06 -3.87 9.33
N PRO A 163 3.12 -3.01 8.89
CA PRO A 163 1.69 -3.28 9.05
C PRO A 163 1.24 -4.64 8.46
N SER A 164 1.79 -5.05 7.31
CA SER A 164 1.53 -6.39 6.73
C SER A 164 1.94 -7.53 7.67
N PHE A 165 3.08 -7.43 8.36
CA PHE A 165 3.48 -8.41 9.37
C PHE A 165 2.50 -8.50 10.54
N ILE A 166 2.08 -7.34 11.07
CA ILE A 166 1.11 -7.30 12.17
C ILE A 166 -0.19 -7.97 11.73
N PHE A 167 -0.65 -7.64 10.54
CA PHE A 167 -1.88 -8.17 9.98
C PHE A 167 -1.79 -9.70 9.74
N ILE A 168 -0.75 -10.18 9.05
CA ILE A 168 -0.55 -11.61 8.79
C ILE A 168 -0.32 -12.38 10.09
N GLY A 169 0.45 -11.84 11.03
CA GLY A 169 0.64 -12.44 12.35
C GLY A 169 -0.68 -12.55 13.12
N GLY A 170 -1.50 -11.50 13.09
CA GLY A 170 -2.84 -11.49 13.68
C GLY A 170 -3.76 -12.55 13.06
N THR A 171 -3.76 -12.69 11.73
CA THR A 171 -4.59 -13.71 11.05
C THR A 171 -4.10 -15.13 11.33
N VAL A 172 -2.79 -15.38 11.45
CA VAL A 172 -2.27 -16.69 11.90
C VAL A 172 -2.74 -17.02 13.31
N VAL A 173 -2.74 -16.06 14.23
CA VAL A 173 -3.26 -16.28 15.59
C VAL A 173 -4.75 -16.63 15.53
N LEU A 174 -5.54 -15.90 14.73
CA LEU A 174 -6.97 -16.17 14.55
C LEU A 174 -7.22 -17.57 13.92
N ASP A 175 -6.43 -17.97 12.92
CA ASP A 175 -6.53 -19.30 12.31
C ASP A 175 -6.38 -20.38 13.38
N ASN A 176 -5.27 -20.35 14.12
CA ASN A 176 -4.93 -21.37 15.11
C ASN A 176 -5.89 -21.36 16.29
N LEU A 177 -6.33 -20.17 16.73
CA LEU A 177 -7.33 -20.04 17.78
C LEU A 177 -8.67 -20.65 17.35
N SER A 178 -9.11 -20.40 16.11
CA SER A 178 -10.37 -20.96 15.60
C SER A 178 -10.33 -22.48 15.49
N LEU A 179 -9.21 -23.07 15.04
CA LEU A 179 -9.03 -24.52 15.01
C LEU A 179 -9.01 -25.12 16.41
N TYR A 180 -8.35 -24.45 17.36
CA TYR A 180 -8.32 -24.88 18.75
C TYR A 180 -9.71 -24.83 19.41
N LEU A 181 -10.46 -23.75 19.16
CA LEU A 181 -11.83 -23.61 19.66
C LEU A 181 -12.76 -24.65 19.03
N ALA A 182 -12.68 -24.90 17.72
CA ALA A 182 -13.48 -25.93 17.06
C ALA A 182 -13.22 -27.34 17.63
N LYS A 183 -11.96 -27.65 17.98
CA LYS A 183 -11.65 -28.88 18.72
C LYS A 183 -12.32 -28.93 20.09
N LEU A 184 -12.29 -27.84 20.85
CA LEU A 184 -12.88 -27.79 22.19
C LEU A 184 -14.40 -27.86 22.18
N THR A 185 -15.06 -27.17 21.24
CA THR A 185 -16.51 -27.06 21.19
C THR A 185 -17.19 -28.19 20.42
N GLN A 186 -16.61 -28.63 19.30
CA GLN A 186 -17.21 -29.60 18.38
C GLN A 186 -16.52 -30.98 18.41
N GLY A 187 -15.40 -31.12 19.13
CA GLY A 187 -14.63 -32.37 19.14
C GLY A 187 -13.85 -32.64 17.86
N ASP A 188 -13.60 -31.61 17.04
CA ASP A 188 -12.87 -31.74 15.78
C ASP A 188 -11.41 -32.20 15.99
N THR A 189 -10.86 -32.90 14.98
CA THR A 189 -9.47 -33.33 14.98
C THR A 189 -8.53 -32.15 14.73
N PHE A 190 -7.72 -31.81 15.73
CA PHE A 190 -6.66 -30.81 15.60
C PHE A 190 -5.35 -31.50 15.21
N GLU A 191 -4.99 -31.38 13.94
CA GLU A 191 -3.76 -31.96 13.42
C GLU A 191 -2.67 -30.89 13.21
N MET A 192 -1.44 -31.19 13.63
CA MET A 192 -0.29 -30.29 13.48
C MET A 192 -0.03 -29.87 12.02
N ARG A 193 -0.47 -30.68 11.05
CA ARG A 193 -0.41 -30.33 9.62
C ARG A 193 -1.19 -29.06 9.27
N MET A 194 -2.29 -28.76 9.97
CA MET A 194 -3.09 -27.56 9.75
C MET A 194 -2.39 -26.29 10.25
N VAL A 195 -1.68 -26.40 11.38
CA VAL A 195 -0.81 -25.32 11.88
C VAL A 195 0.32 -25.05 10.88
N GLY A 196 0.96 -26.14 10.41
CA GLY A 196 2.00 -26.07 9.39
C GLY A 196 1.52 -25.41 8.09
N SER A 197 0.33 -25.75 7.60
CA SER A 197 -0.23 -25.12 6.39
C SER A 197 -0.53 -23.65 6.62
N SER A 198 -1.12 -23.25 7.74
CA SER A 198 -1.34 -21.82 8.08
C SER A 198 -0.04 -21.02 8.03
N LEU A 199 1.06 -21.56 8.59
CA LEU A 199 2.38 -20.95 8.53
C LEU A 199 2.92 -20.85 7.10
N VAL A 200 2.78 -21.91 6.29
CA VAL A 200 3.21 -21.89 4.87
C VAL A 200 2.45 -20.81 4.10
N TYR A 201 1.14 -20.72 4.25
CA TYR A 201 0.35 -19.66 3.61
C TYR A 201 0.75 -18.28 4.13
N ALA A 202 1.07 -18.13 5.42
CA ALA A 202 1.49 -16.86 6.00
C ALA A 202 2.81 -16.37 5.40
N LEU A 203 3.79 -17.27 5.27
CA LEU A 203 5.06 -16.99 4.61
C LEU A 203 4.86 -16.65 3.13
N GLY A 204 3.98 -17.39 2.43
CA GLY A 204 3.62 -17.11 1.05
C GLY A 204 3.00 -15.73 0.87
N GLY A 205 1.95 -15.41 1.65
CA GLY A 205 1.30 -14.10 1.63
C GLY A 205 2.25 -12.96 1.97
N MET A 206 3.14 -13.16 2.94
CA MET A 206 4.18 -12.21 3.30
C MET A 206 5.17 -11.97 2.14
N GLY A 207 5.61 -13.06 1.49
CA GLY A 207 6.48 -12.98 0.31
C GLY A 207 5.86 -12.16 -0.81
N VAL A 208 4.59 -12.43 -1.15
CA VAL A 208 3.86 -11.68 -2.18
C VAL A 208 3.68 -10.21 -1.77
N ALA A 209 3.40 -9.92 -0.48
CA ALA A 209 3.28 -8.55 0.01
C ALA A 209 4.60 -7.77 -0.15
N ILE A 210 5.74 -8.38 0.19
CA ILE A 210 7.07 -7.78 0.00
C ILE A 210 7.35 -7.50 -1.48
N MET A 211 7.07 -8.47 -2.37
CA MET A 211 7.24 -8.30 -3.81
C MET A 211 6.39 -7.13 -4.33
N GLN A 212 5.14 -7.03 -3.89
CA GLN A 212 4.26 -5.93 -4.26
C GLN A 212 4.78 -4.58 -3.75
N THR A 213 5.26 -4.50 -2.50
CA THR A 213 5.86 -3.25 -1.99
C THR A 213 7.08 -2.85 -2.83
N GLY A 214 7.93 -3.80 -3.21
CA GLY A 214 9.05 -3.56 -4.10
C GLY A 214 8.61 -3.02 -5.46
N ARG A 215 7.58 -3.62 -6.06
CA ARG A 215 6.98 -3.14 -7.33
C ARG A 215 6.44 -1.72 -7.21
N LEU A 216 5.70 -1.42 -6.15
CA LEU A 216 5.15 -0.08 -5.90
C LEU A 216 6.26 0.96 -5.68
N CYS A 217 7.33 0.58 -4.98
CA CYS A 217 8.51 1.42 -4.82
C CYS A 217 9.16 1.75 -6.17
N GLY A 218 9.31 0.76 -7.06
CA GLY A 218 9.84 0.99 -8.40
C GLY A 218 8.98 1.93 -9.25
N ILE A 219 7.66 1.79 -9.18
CA ILE A 219 6.72 2.72 -9.84
C ILE A 219 6.89 4.14 -9.31
N TYR A 220 7.03 4.29 -7.99
CA TYR A 220 7.24 5.59 -7.36
C TYR A 220 8.56 6.24 -7.78
N GLU A 221 9.67 5.50 -7.73
CA GLU A 221 10.98 5.99 -8.19
C GLU A 221 10.95 6.39 -9.67
N PHE A 222 10.27 5.61 -10.52
CA PHE A 222 10.09 5.95 -11.93
C PHE A 222 9.28 7.23 -12.14
N GLN A 223 8.20 7.42 -11.37
CA GLN A 223 7.41 8.66 -11.41
C GLN A 223 8.23 9.89 -11.00
N GLN A 224 9.09 9.75 -9.97
CA GLN A 224 9.98 10.83 -9.56
C GLN A 224 11.03 11.16 -10.63
N ALA A 225 11.65 10.14 -11.21
CA ALA A 225 12.62 10.32 -12.29
C ALA A 225 11.99 11.03 -13.49
N LEU A 226 10.81 10.57 -13.91
CA LEU A 226 10.07 11.20 -15.01
C LEU A 226 9.68 12.65 -14.71
N ALA A 227 9.30 12.96 -13.47
CA ALA A 227 9.00 14.33 -13.06
C ALA A 227 10.25 15.22 -13.10
N ALA A 228 11.40 14.70 -12.69
CA ALA A 228 12.68 15.41 -12.76
C ALA A 228 13.13 15.65 -14.21
N GLU A 229 13.00 14.65 -15.09
CA GLU A 229 13.31 14.79 -16.51
C GLU A 229 12.40 15.81 -17.19
N LYS A 230 11.09 15.81 -16.88
CA LYS A 230 10.16 16.83 -17.39
C LYS A 230 10.55 18.23 -16.93
N ALA A 231 10.88 18.41 -15.66
CA ALA A 231 11.30 19.70 -15.13
C ALA A 231 12.60 20.18 -15.78
N LEU A 232 13.56 19.28 -16.02
CA LEU A 232 14.80 19.59 -16.72
C LEU A 232 14.54 19.96 -18.19
N MET A 233 13.66 19.23 -18.88
CA MET A 233 13.29 19.52 -20.26
C MET A 233 12.57 20.88 -20.37
N GLU A 234 11.62 21.17 -19.47
CA GLU A 234 10.97 22.49 -19.38
C GLU A 234 12.01 23.60 -19.11
N SER A 235 13.00 23.35 -18.25
CA SER A 235 14.10 24.30 -18.00
C SER A 235 14.96 24.54 -19.25
N ILE A 236 15.23 23.53 -20.06
CA ILE A 236 16.01 23.68 -21.29
C ILE A 236 15.22 24.49 -22.32
N ILE A 237 13.94 24.16 -22.53
CA ILE A 237 13.09 24.89 -23.49
C ILE A 237 12.96 26.37 -23.05
N THR A 238 12.79 26.64 -21.77
CA THR A 238 12.72 28.03 -21.25
C THR A 238 14.05 28.80 -21.34
N MET A 239 15.19 28.11 -21.49
CA MET A 239 16.48 28.75 -21.78
C MET A 239 16.68 29.02 -23.27
N MET A 240 16.04 28.23 -24.15
CA MET A 240 16.17 28.36 -25.61
C MET A 240 15.10 29.25 -26.25
N CYS A 241 13.94 29.39 -25.61
CA CYS A 241 12.79 30.14 -26.12
C CYS A 241 12.46 31.32 -25.20
N ASP A 242 12.11 32.46 -25.79
CA ASP A 242 11.65 33.64 -25.04
C ASP A 242 10.32 33.40 -24.31
N ALA A 243 9.48 32.54 -24.89
CA ALA A 243 8.16 32.17 -24.37
C ALA A 243 7.73 30.79 -24.88
N ILE A 244 6.86 30.11 -24.12
CA ILE A 244 6.35 28.77 -24.44
C ILE A 244 4.83 28.77 -24.44
N VAL A 245 4.27 28.21 -25.50
CA VAL A 245 2.85 27.96 -25.68
C VAL A 245 2.62 26.48 -25.94
N TRP A 246 1.68 25.88 -25.21
CA TRP A 246 1.20 24.52 -25.47
C TRP A 246 -0.14 24.60 -26.18
N LEU A 247 -0.20 23.98 -27.35
CA LEU A 247 -1.41 23.90 -28.17
C LEU A 247 -2.13 22.58 -27.95
N SER A 248 -3.43 22.56 -28.25
CA SER A 248 -4.23 21.34 -28.33
C SER A 248 -3.76 20.45 -29.48
N GLU A 249 -4.21 19.19 -29.50
CA GLU A 249 -3.83 18.21 -30.53
C GLU A 249 -4.19 18.65 -31.95
N ASP A 250 -5.27 19.42 -32.11
CA ASP A 250 -5.67 20.01 -33.39
C ASP A 250 -4.90 21.29 -33.74
N GLY A 251 -4.05 21.80 -32.83
CA GLY A 251 -3.26 23.03 -32.98
C GLY A 251 -4.07 24.32 -32.87
N SER A 252 -5.40 24.24 -32.67
CA SER A 252 -6.28 25.40 -32.79
C SER A 252 -6.42 26.21 -31.49
N MET A 253 -6.30 25.57 -30.32
CA MET A 253 -6.50 26.18 -29.01
C MET A 253 -5.23 26.19 -28.17
N ILE A 254 -5.07 27.26 -27.39
CA ILE A 254 -3.99 27.38 -26.41
C ILE A 254 -4.43 26.63 -25.14
N VAL A 255 -3.78 25.50 -24.83
CA VAL A 255 -4.10 24.68 -23.64
C VAL A 255 -3.36 25.18 -22.41
N ARG A 256 -2.14 25.68 -22.58
CA ARG A 256 -1.32 26.23 -21.49
C ARG A 256 -0.38 27.30 -22.06
N THR A 257 -0.08 28.31 -21.27
CA THR A 257 0.95 29.32 -21.57
C THR A 257 1.93 29.41 -20.42
N ASP A 258 3.18 29.75 -20.71
CA ASP A 258 4.11 30.17 -19.67
C ASP A 258 3.87 31.64 -19.29
N GLN A 259 4.42 32.05 -18.14
CA GLN A 259 4.23 33.41 -17.64
C GLN A 259 4.83 34.47 -18.57
N ARG A 260 5.91 34.13 -19.28
CA ARG A 260 6.58 35.04 -20.23
C ARG A 260 5.72 35.32 -21.44
N PHE A 261 5.08 34.29 -22.02
CA PHE A 261 4.10 34.47 -23.10
C PHE A 261 2.93 35.35 -22.66
N THR A 262 2.38 35.09 -21.47
CA THR A 262 1.29 35.90 -20.91
C THR A 262 1.69 37.37 -20.73
N MET A 263 2.93 37.63 -20.30
CA MET A 263 3.47 39.00 -20.20
C MET A 263 3.65 39.66 -21.58
N LEU A 264 4.12 38.92 -22.58
CA LEU A 264 4.29 39.42 -23.95
C LEU A 264 2.97 39.79 -24.61
N ILE A 265 1.95 38.95 -24.45
CA ILE A 265 0.59 39.19 -24.99
C ILE A 265 -0.19 40.21 -24.14
N GLY A 266 0.19 40.40 -22.87
CA GLY A 266 -0.45 41.32 -21.94
C GLY A 266 -1.78 40.83 -21.35
N ARG A 267 -2.20 39.59 -21.65
CA ARG A 267 -3.39 38.95 -21.09
C ARG A 267 -3.27 37.43 -21.06
N ASN A 268 -4.01 36.78 -20.17
CA ASN A 268 -4.12 35.32 -20.16
C ASN A 268 -4.99 34.86 -21.34
N VAL A 269 -4.43 34.06 -22.23
CA VAL A 269 -5.09 33.53 -23.45
C VAL A 269 -5.33 32.02 -23.38
N THR A 270 -5.20 31.41 -22.20
CA THR A 270 -5.47 29.97 -22.01
C THR A 270 -6.93 29.67 -22.31
N GLY A 271 -7.18 28.71 -23.19
CA GLY A 271 -8.52 28.33 -23.67
C GLY A 271 -9.01 29.14 -24.88
N GLU A 272 -8.25 30.13 -25.36
CA GLU A 272 -8.58 30.86 -26.59
C GLU A 272 -8.02 30.16 -27.84
N GLN A 273 -8.60 30.45 -29.00
CA GLN A 273 -8.01 30.06 -30.27
C GLN A 273 -6.70 30.82 -30.49
N VAL A 274 -5.65 30.12 -30.93
CA VAL A 274 -4.33 30.72 -31.23
C VAL A 274 -4.49 31.92 -32.16
N ALA A 275 -5.23 31.70 -33.23
CA ALA A 275 -5.52 32.66 -34.29
C ALA A 275 -6.23 33.94 -33.77
N GLY A 276 -7.01 33.84 -32.69
CA GLY A 276 -7.70 34.98 -32.08
C GLY A 276 -6.82 35.85 -31.19
N SER A 277 -5.60 35.40 -30.86
CA SER A 277 -4.67 36.12 -29.99
C SER A 277 -3.73 37.06 -30.76
N PHE A 278 -3.72 37.00 -32.09
CA PHE A 278 -2.81 37.78 -32.95
C PHE A 278 -3.59 38.75 -33.86
N PRO A 279 -2.95 39.83 -34.35
CA PRO A 279 -3.53 40.73 -35.34
C PRO A 279 -3.92 39.98 -36.63
N GLY A 280 -4.90 40.50 -37.37
CA GLY A 280 -5.46 39.84 -38.57
C GLY A 280 -4.43 39.37 -39.59
N ASP A 281 -3.41 40.19 -39.85
CA ASP A 281 -2.36 39.90 -40.84
C ASP A 281 -1.46 38.73 -40.43
N GLU A 282 -1.25 38.52 -39.13
CA GLU A 282 -0.45 37.41 -38.59
C GLU A 282 -1.28 36.14 -38.39
N ARG A 283 -2.61 36.27 -38.34
CA ARG A 283 -3.54 35.15 -38.14
C ARG A 283 -3.42 34.11 -39.24
N GLU A 284 -3.45 34.55 -40.50
CA GLU A 284 -3.34 33.66 -41.67
C GLU A 284 -1.96 33.00 -41.71
N ARG A 285 -0.89 33.76 -41.45
CA ARG A 285 0.49 33.23 -41.44
C ARG A 285 0.67 32.15 -40.38
N ILE A 286 0.15 32.37 -39.17
CA ILE A 286 0.24 31.39 -38.08
C ILE A 286 -0.59 30.15 -38.40
N GLN A 287 -1.80 30.31 -38.97
CA GLN A 287 -2.62 29.18 -39.40
C GLN A 287 -1.91 28.35 -40.48
N ASP A 288 -1.32 28.99 -41.49
CA ASP A 288 -0.53 28.32 -42.52
C ASP A 288 0.67 27.56 -41.93
N CYS A 289 1.40 28.19 -40.99
CA CYS A 289 2.52 27.54 -40.31
C CYS A 289 2.08 26.33 -39.49
N LEU A 290 0.96 26.43 -38.77
CA LEU A 290 0.39 25.32 -37.98
C LEU A 290 -0.12 24.19 -38.88
N GLN A 291 -0.74 24.53 -40.00
CA GLN A 291 -1.19 23.57 -41.00
C GLN A 291 0.01 22.78 -41.56
N ARG A 292 1.09 23.47 -41.93
CA ARG A 292 2.33 22.83 -42.42
C ARG A 292 3.04 21.99 -41.37
N ALA A 293 2.99 22.39 -40.10
CA ALA A 293 3.60 21.61 -39.02
C ALA A 293 2.83 20.31 -38.71
N LYS A 294 1.58 20.20 -39.18
CA LYS A 294 0.71 19.04 -39.00
C LYS A 294 0.86 17.99 -40.11
N GLU A 295 1.32 18.41 -41.29
CA GLU A 295 1.64 17.55 -42.45
C GLU A 295 2.97 16.81 -42.26
#